data_AF-B3VDJ3-F1
#
_entry.id   AF-B3VDJ3-F1
#
_cell.length_a   1.000
_cell.length_b   1.000
_cell.length_c   1.000
_cell.angle_alpha   90.00
_cell.angle_beta   90.00
_cell.angle_gamma   90.00
#
_symmetry.space_group_name_H-M   'P 1'
#
loop_
_entity.id
_entity.type
_entity.pdbx_description
1 polymer ?
#
loop_
_entity_poly.entity_id
_entity_poly.type
_entity_poly.pdbx_seq_one_letter_code
_entity_poly.pdbx_strand_id
1 'polypeptide(L)' 'LNLNNNPYFKGTSGEDVVFVCNDWHTGPLASYLKNNYQPNGIYRNAKVAFCIHNISYQGRFAFEDYPE' A
#
# COMPACT_ATOMS: atom_id res chain seq x y z
N LEU A 1 -9.31 -7.34 -11.65
CA LEU A 1 -10.05 -6.29 -12.40
C LEU A 1 -9.66 -6.40 -13.87
N ASN A 2 -10.58 -6.66 -14.79
CA ASN A 2 -10.27 -6.68 -16.22
C ASN A 2 -10.55 -5.29 -16.80
N LEU A 3 -9.50 -4.51 -17.06
CA LEU A 3 -9.63 -3.16 -17.61
C LEU A 3 -9.94 -3.18 -19.11
N ASN A 4 -9.81 -4.32 -19.82
CA ASN A 4 -10.00 -4.34 -21.27
C ASN A 4 -11.46 -4.18 -21.71
N ASN A 5 -12.42 -4.29 -20.79
CA ASN A 5 -13.84 -4.00 -21.02
C ASN A 5 -14.24 -2.58 -20.57
N ASN A 6 -13.28 -1.70 -20.27
CA ASN A 6 -13.54 -0.31 -19.94
C ASN A 6 -13.28 0.60 -21.17
N PRO A 7 -14.15 1.60 -21.44
CA PRO A 7 -13.97 2.50 -22.59
C PRO A 7 -12.83 3.51 -22.43
N TYR A 8 -12.34 3.76 -21.22
CA TYR A 8 -11.38 4.81 -20.89
C TYR A 8 -10.00 4.28 -20.45
N PHE A 9 -9.95 3.10 -19.84
CA PHE A 9 -8.72 2.50 -19.33
C PHE A 9 -8.52 1.12 -19.96
N LYS A 10 -7.28 0.72 -20.22
CA LYS A 10 -6.91 -0.59 -20.78
C LYS A 10 -5.59 -1.06 -20.19
N GLY A 11 -5.30 -2.36 -20.27
CA GLY A 11 -4.04 -2.92 -19.76
C GLY A 11 -3.95 -2.93 -18.23
N THR A 12 -2.76 -2.68 -17.69
CA THR A 12 -2.51 -2.61 -16.24
C THR A 12 -2.58 -1.17 -15.73
N SER A 13 -2.89 -0.95 -14.45
CA SER A 13 -2.94 0.39 -13.84
C SER A 13 -1.61 1.17 -13.86
N GLY A 14 -0.48 0.50 -14.11
CA GLY A 14 0.84 1.13 -14.13
C GLY A 14 1.35 1.47 -12.73
N GLU A 15 2.31 2.40 -12.67
CA GLU A 15 3.07 2.70 -11.44
C GLU A 15 2.86 4.11 -10.89
N ASP A 16 2.24 5.00 -11.67
CA ASP A 16 1.83 6.34 -11.22
C ASP A 16 0.50 6.24 -10.45
N VAL A 17 0.60 5.73 -9.22
CA VAL A 17 -0.55 5.37 -8.38
C VAL A 17 -0.56 6.16 -7.08
N VAL A 18 -1.76 6.52 -6.63
CA VAL A 18 -1.99 6.99 -5.26
C VAL A 18 -2.65 5.87 -4.46
N PHE A 19 -1.92 5.28 -3.53
CA PHE A 19 -2.45 4.29 -2.60
C PHE A 19 -3.18 4.99 -1.45
N VAL A 20 -4.36 4.52 -1.10
CA VAL A 20 -5.09 4.94 0.11
C VAL A 20 -5.12 3.76 1.08
N CYS A 21 -4.32 3.86 2.14
CA CYS A 21 -4.25 2.87 3.21
C CYS A 21 -5.31 3.19 4.26
N ASN A 22 -6.13 2.21 4.60
CA ASN A 22 -7.23 2.37 5.55
C ASN A 22 -6.91 1.59 6.84
N ASP A 23 -6.73 2.32 7.94
CA ASP A 23 -6.42 1.81 9.27
C ASP A 23 -5.18 0.91 9.40
N TRP A 24 -4.91 0.50 10.64
CA TRP A 24 -3.71 -0.22 11.07
C TRP A 24 -3.40 -1.45 10.23
N HIS A 25 -4.42 -2.19 9.77
CA HIS A 25 -4.27 -3.40 8.96
C HIS A 25 -3.42 -3.16 7.69
N THR A 26 -3.44 -1.92 7.16
CA THR A 26 -2.71 -1.53 5.94
C THR A 26 -1.54 -0.57 6.20
N GLY A 27 -1.27 -0.25 7.47
CA GLY A 27 -0.17 0.63 7.87
C GLY A 27 1.20 0.23 7.28
N PRO A 28 1.56 -1.08 7.29
CA PRO A 28 2.85 -1.51 6.74
C PRO A 28 3.06 -1.27 5.24
N LEU A 29 2.00 -1.03 4.44
CA LEU A 29 2.09 -0.93 2.98
C LEU A 29 3.11 0.13 2.53
N ALA A 30 3.13 1.30 3.17
CA ALA A 30 4.06 2.36 2.83
C ALA A 30 5.52 1.96 3.09
N SER A 31 5.76 1.17 4.14
CA SER A 31 7.10 0.63 4.45
C SER A 31 7.52 -0.40 3.41
N TYR A 32 6.65 -1.36 3.10
CA TYR A 32 6.89 -2.36 2.05
C TYR A 32 7.17 -1.72 0.69
N LEU A 33 6.39 -0.71 0.31
CA LEU A 33 6.58 0.02 -0.95
C LEU A 33 7.97 0.66 -1.03
N LYS A 34 8.41 1.33 0.05
CA LYS A 34 9.72 1.99 0.12
C LYS A 34 10.88 1.02 0.24
N ASN A 35 10.70 -0.12 0.89
CA ASN A 35 11.77 -1.07 1.17
C ASN A 35 11.99 -2.06 0.02
N ASN A 36 10.91 -2.50 -0.64
CA ASN A 36 10.98 -3.63 -1.57
C ASN A 36 10.78 -3.23 -3.04
N TYR A 37 10.06 -2.12 -3.31
CA TYR A 37 9.72 -1.73 -4.68
C TYR A 37 10.53 -0.54 -5.16
N GLN A 38 10.55 0.54 -4.39
CA GLN A 38 11.24 1.77 -4.79
C GLN A 38 12.75 1.64 -5.04
N PRO A 39 13.53 0.83 -4.26
CA PRO A 39 14.94 0.63 -4.53
C PRO A 39 15.20 -0.07 -5.87
N ASN A 40 14.24 -0.87 -6.33
CA ASN A 40 14.27 -1.57 -7.61
C ASN A 40 13.71 -0.72 -8.77
N GLY A 41 13.45 0.57 -8.53
CA GLY A 41 12.94 1.49 -9.54
C GLY A 41 11.43 1.39 -9.81
N ILE A 42 10.70 0.56 -9.06
CA ILE A 42 9.27 0.29 -9.24
C ILE A 42 8.45 1.22 -8.32
N TYR A 43 7.33 1.75 -8.80
CA TYR A 43 6.44 2.67 -8.05
C TYR A 43 7.17 3.92 -7.52
N ARG A 44 8.19 4.38 -8.25
CA ARG A 44 9.00 5.54 -7.85
C ARG A 44 8.20 6.83 -7.67
N ASN A 45 7.19 7.04 -8.49
CA ASN A 45 6.32 8.22 -8.43
C ASN A 45 5.11 8.01 -7.51
N ALA A 46 4.84 6.78 -7.10
CA ALA A 46 3.66 6.47 -6.31
C ALA A 46 3.69 7.16 -4.95
N LYS A 47 2.49 7.50 -4.45
CA LYS A 47 2.29 8.13 -3.15
C LYS A 47 1.32 7.32 -2.31
N VAL A 48 1.45 7.41 -1.00
CA VAL A 48 0.54 6.76 -0.05
C VAL A 48 -0.12 7.82 0.82
N ALA A 49 -1.44 7.82 0.87
CA ALA A 49 -2.23 8.53 1.87
C ALA A 49 -2.75 7.51 2.90
N PHE A 50 -2.59 7.80 4.20
CA PHE A 50 -3.06 6.93 5.28
C PHE A 50 -4.29 7.54 5.94
N CYS A 51 -5.40 6.82 5.93
CA CYS A 51 -6.70 7.23 6.46
C CYS A 51 -6.99 6.46 7.76
N ILE A 52 -7.18 7.20 8.85
CA ILE A 52 -7.54 6.68 10.18
C ILE A 52 -9.06 6.75 10.32
N HIS A 53 -9.72 5.60 10.39
CA HIS A 53 -11.15 5.47 10.64
C HIS A 53 -11.44 5.23 12.13
N ASN A 54 -10.54 4.54 12.84
CA ASN A 54 -10.69 4.31 14.28
C ASN A 54 -9.36 4.26 15.03
N ILE A 55 -9.09 5.29 15.83
CA ILE A 55 -7.85 5.40 16.61
C ILE A 55 -7.70 4.37 17.74
N SER A 56 -8.79 3.68 18.10
CA SER A 56 -8.82 2.70 19.20
C SER A 56 -8.10 1.40 18.81
N TYR A 57 -8.13 1.02 17.53
CA TYR A 57 -7.52 -0.21 17.03
C TYR A 57 -6.24 0.15 16.25
N GLN A 58 -5.09 -0.18 16.83
CA GLN A 58 -3.78 0.29 16.33
C GLN A 58 -2.86 -0.82 15.82
N GLY A 59 -3.27 -2.09 15.92
CA GLY A 59 -2.39 -3.21 15.56
C GLY A 59 -1.13 -3.26 16.43
N ARG A 60 -1.30 -3.22 17.75
CA ARG A 60 -0.20 -3.32 18.72
C ARG A 60 0.12 -4.79 18.94
N PHE A 61 1.33 -5.20 18.58
CA PHE A 61 1.84 -6.56 18.77
C PHE A 61 3.16 -6.54 19.54
N ALA A 62 3.43 -7.59 20.30
CA ALA A 62 4.67 -7.72 21.05
C ALA A 62 5.80 -8.20 20.11
N PHE A 63 7.05 -7.87 20.44
CA PHE A 63 8.19 -8.34 19.64
C PHE A 63 8.37 -9.86 19.82
N GLU A 64 8.05 -10.36 21.02
CA GLU A 64 8.12 -11.77 21.41
C GLU A 64 7.16 -12.66 20.61
N ASP A 65 6.10 -12.09 20.02
CA ASP A 65 5.17 -12.82 19.15
C ASP A 65 5.79 -13.15 17.78
N TYR A 66 6.92 -12.51 17.42
CA TYR A 66 7.60 -12.65 16.12
C TYR A 66 9.11 -12.86 16.30
N PRO A 67 9.54 -14.00 16.87
CA PRO A 67 10.95 -14.35 16.94
C PRO A 67 11.55 -14.54 15.54
N GLU A 68 12.85 -14.22 15.40
CA GLU A 68 13.62 -14.32 14.14
C GLU A 68 13.62 -15.71 13.50
#